data_AF-A0A151E6N4-F1
#
_entry.id   AF-A0A151E6N4-F1
#
_cell.length_a   1.000
_cell.length_b   1.000
_cell.length_c   1.000
_cell.angle_alpha   90.00
_cell.angle_beta   90.00
_cell.angle_gamma   90.00
#
_symmetry.space_group_name_H-M   'P 1'
#
loop_
_entity.id
_entity.type
_entity.pdbx_description
1 polymer ?
#
loop_
_entity_poly.entity_id
_entity_poly.type
_entity_poly.pdbx_seq_one_letter_code
_entity_poly.pdbx_strand_id
1 'polypeptide(L)'
;MAVDLNRLRNLQHDLLERYSPLLKVKGTMVYSFCSILPSEGEEHIQRFLKRHETFSLIKEKRYWPDTDKIDGFYIALRKRTC
;
A
#
# COMPACT_ATOMS: atom_id res chain seq x y z
N MET A 1 0.31 -1.68 -26.44
CA MET A 1 1.18 -1.27 -25.30
C MET A 1 1.03 -2.33 -24.22
N ALA A 2 2.09 -3.08 -23.92
CA ALA A 2 2.10 -3.98 -22.77
C ALA A 2 2.57 -3.19 -21.55
N VAL A 3 1.78 -3.21 -20.48
CA VAL A 3 2.18 -2.64 -19.18
C VAL A 3 3.07 -3.67 -18.49
N ASP A 4 4.31 -3.28 -18.18
CA ASP A 4 5.22 -4.12 -17.39
C ASP A 4 4.82 -4.05 -15.91
N LEU A 5 4.03 -5.03 -15.49
CA LEU A 5 3.51 -5.14 -14.13
C LEU A 5 4.64 -5.30 -13.10
N ASN A 6 5.72 -6.00 -13.43
CA ASN A 6 6.83 -6.19 -12.49
C ASN A 6 7.56 -4.88 -12.25
N ARG A 7 7.80 -4.11 -13.31
CA ARG A 7 8.39 -2.77 -13.18
C ARG A 7 7.51 -1.84 -12.33
N LEU A 8 6.20 -1.85 -12.54
CA LEU A 8 5.27 -1.02 -11.75
C LEU A 8 5.24 -1.42 -10.27
N ARG A 9 5.16 -2.72 -9.97
CA ARG A 9 5.21 -3.22 -8.59
C ARG A 9 6.51 -2.82 -7.88
N ASN A 10 7.64 -2.94 -8.57
CA ASN A 10 8.93 -2.52 -8.02
C ASN A 10 8.99 -1.02 -7.76
N LEU A 11 8.44 -0.20 -8.66
CA LEU A 11 8.36 1.24 -8.47
C LEU A 11 7.47 1.62 -7.27
N GLN A 12 6.30 1.00 -7.15
CA GLN A 12 5.41 1.19 -6.01
C GLN A 12 6.12 0.86 -4.68
N HIS A 13 6.94 -0.21 -4.67
CA HIS A 13 7.72 -0.63 -3.50
C HIS A 13 8.78 0.37 -3.14
N ASP A 14 9.55 0.80 -4.13
CA ASP A 14 10.59 1.80 -3.97
C ASP A 14 10.04 3.14 -3.46
N LEU A 15 8.92 3.61 -4.00
CA LEU A 15 8.23 4.81 -3.51
C LEU A 15 7.83 4.63 -2.04
N LEU A 16 7.19 3.51 -1.72
CA LEU A 16 6.73 3.28 -0.36
C LEU A 16 7.88 3.25 0.65
N GLU A 17 8.98 2.60 0.31
CA GLU A 17 10.18 2.50 1.14
C GLU A 17 10.86 3.86 1.33
N ARG A 18 10.98 4.67 0.27
CA ARG A 18 11.67 5.96 0.34
C ARG A 18 10.89 7.02 1.11
N TYR A 19 9.57 7.06 0.95
CA TYR A 19 8.75 8.13 1.54
C TYR A 19 8.29 7.81 2.96
N SER A 20 8.18 6.53 3.36
CA SER A 20 7.73 6.17 4.71
C SER A 20 8.60 6.76 5.83
N PRO A 21 9.94 6.71 5.78
CA PRO A 21 10.82 7.28 6.82
C PRO A 21 10.71 8.80 6.99
N LEU A 22 10.20 9.52 5.98
CA LEU A 22 9.99 10.98 6.05
C LEU A 22 8.78 11.34 6.90
N LEU A 23 7.89 10.38 7.19
CA LEU A 23 6.75 10.59 8.06
C LEU A 23 7.21 10.82 9.50
N LYS A 24 6.77 11.93 10.10
CA LYS A 24 7.04 12.20 11.53
C LYS A 24 6.55 11.05 12.43
N VAL A 25 7.23 10.86 13.56
CA VAL A 25 6.79 9.93 14.62
C VAL A 25 5.35 10.24 15.03
N LYS A 26 4.52 9.21 15.24
CA LYS A 26 3.07 9.28 15.46
C LYS A 26 2.25 9.78 14.25
N GLY A 27 2.88 10.11 13.12
CA GLY A 27 2.22 10.46 11.88
C GLY A 27 1.53 9.28 11.20
N THR A 28 0.62 9.58 10.30
CA THR A 28 -0.13 8.59 9.51
C THR A 28 0.16 8.73 8.02
N MET A 29 0.22 7.59 7.32
CA MET A 29 0.39 7.52 5.87
C MET A 29 -0.70 6.63 5.28
N VAL A 30 -1.31 7.10 4.20
CA VAL A 30 -2.24 6.32 3.37
C VAL A 30 -1.49 5.85 2.13
N TYR A 31 -1.53 4.55 1.88
CA TYR A 31 -1.17 3.95 0.60
C TYR A 31 -2.45 3.55 -0.12
N SER A 32 -2.58 3.93 -1.39
CA SER A 32 -3.79 3.68 -2.17
C SER A 32 -3.45 3.40 -3.63
N PHE A 33 -4.15 2.46 -4.25
CA PHE A 33 -3.97 2.14 -5.67
C PHE A 33 -5.27 1.61 -6.31
N CYS A 34 -5.51 1.95 -7.58
CA CYS A 34 -6.68 1.54 -8.35
C CYS A 34 -6.47 0.21 -9.08
N SER A 35 -6.22 -0.86 -8.32
CA SER A 35 -6.09 -2.22 -8.84
C SER A 35 -6.80 -3.22 -7.94
N ILE A 36 -7.21 -4.34 -8.54
CA ILE A 36 -7.76 -5.50 -7.85
C ILE A 36 -6.69 -6.53 -7.48
N LEU A 37 -5.44 -6.36 -7.92
CA LEU A 37 -4.40 -7.35 -7.74
C LEU A 37 -3.85 -7.32 -6.30
N PRO A 38 -3.90 -8.44 -5.55
CA PRO A 38 -3.28 -8.55 -4.21
C PRO A 38 -1.80 -8.16 -4.19
N SER A 39 -1.14 -8.41 -5.31
CA SER A 39 0.28 -8.19 -5.56
C SER A 39 0.69 -6.71 -5.60
N GLU A 40 -0.28 -5.80 -5.77
CA GLU A 40 -0.14 -4.33 -5.71
C GLU A 40 -0.72 -3.73 -4.41
N GLY A 41 -1.47 -4.54 -3.63
CA GLY A 41 -2.16 -4.16 -2.40
C GLY A 41 -1.60 -4.83 -1.15
N GLU A 42 -2.29 -5.86 -0.64
CA GLU A 42 -1.99 -6.50 0.66
C GLU A 42 -0.59 -7.09 0.68
N GLU A 43 -0.16 -7.79 -0.37
CA GLU A 43 1.19 -8.38 -0.41
C GLU A 43 2.28 -7.31 -0.26
N HIS A 44 2.01 -6.13 -0.81
CA HIS A 44 2.89 -4.98 -0.75
C HIS A 44 3.03 -4.46 0.68
N ILE A 45 1.88 -4.25 1.34
CA ILE A 45 1.81 -3.76 2.70
C ILE A 45 2.40 -4.77 3.68
N GLN A 46 2.11 -6.06 3.51
CA GLN A 46 2.68 -7.12 4.34
C GLN A 46 4.21 -7.19 4.23
N ARG A 47 4.75 -7.08 3.01
CA ARG A 47 6.20 -7.01 2.79
C ARG A 47 6.82 -5.80 3.47
N PHE A 48 6.18 -4.64 3.38
CA PHE A 48 6.65 -3.41 4.02
C PHE A 48 6.65 -3.54 5.55
N LEU A 49 5.55 -3.98 6.16
CA LEU A 49 5.42 -4.10 7.62
C LEU A 49 6.41 -5.10 8.21
N LYS A 50 6.74 -6.18 7.48
CA LYS A 50 7.80 -7.12 7.88
C LYS A 50 9.20 -6.50 7.94
N ARG A 51 9.46 -5.44 7.17
CA ARG A 51 10.76 -4.75 7.11
C ARG A 51 10.83 -3.52 8.00
N HIS A 52 9.68 -2.97 8.39
CA HIS A 52 9.55 -1.69 9.10
C HIS A 52 8.71 -1.85 10.36
N GLU A 53 9.32 -2.35 11.43
CA GLU A 53 8.66 -2.58 12.74
C GLU A 53 8.17 -1.29 13.41
N THR A 54 8.67 -0.13 12.97
CA THR A 54 8.23 1.20 13.42
C THR A 54 6.88 1.63 12.82
N PHE A 55 6.27 0.81 11.97
CA PHE A 55 4.96 1.06 11.39
C PHE A 55 3.95 0.02 11.84
N SER A 56 2.73 0.48 12.10
CA SER A 56 1.59 -0.38 12.39
C SER A 56 0.45 -0.13 11.42
N LEU A 57 -0.17 -1.20 10.94
CA LEU A 57 -1.39 -1.12 10.14
C LEU A 57 -2.56 -0.73 11.04
N ILE A 58 -3.22 0.37 10.71
CA ILE A 58 -4.39 0.86 11.46
C ILE A 58 -5.68 0.37 10.82
N LYS A 59 -5.74 0.45 9.48
CA LYS A 59 -6.90 0.03 8.72
C LYS A 59 -6.46 -0.29 7.30
N GLU A 60 -7.01 -1.34 6.73
CA GLU A 60 -6.97 -1.58 5.30
C GLU A 60 -8.36 -1.88 4.78
N LYS A 61 -8.60 -1.58 3.51
CA LYS A 61 -9.82 -1.94 2.81
C LYS A 61 -9.53 -2.14 1.33
N ARG A 62 -10.12 -3.20 0.80
CA ARG A 62 -10.26 -3.42 -0.64
C ARG A 62 -11.71 -3.16 -1.06
N TYR A 63 -11.86 -2.61 -2.24
CA TYR A 63 -13.11 -2.41 -2.91
C TYR A 63 -13.15 -3.24 -4.18
N TRP A 64 -14.30 -3.87 -4.40
CA TRP A 64 -14.52 -4.74 -5.54
C TRP A 64 -15.60 -4.19 -6.47
N PRO A 65 -15.39 -4.24 -7.81
CA PRO A 65 -16.39 -3.77 -8.78
C PRO A 65 -17.75 -4.46 -8.69
N ASP A 66 -17.75 -5.75 -8.40
CA ASP A 66 -18.96 -6.57 -8.35
C ASP A 66 -19.82 -6.26 -7.11
N THR A 67 -19.17 -6.09 -5.96
CA THR A 67 -19.78 -6.01 -4.63
C THR A 67 -20.00 -4.57 -4.19
N ASP A 68 -18.97 -3.71 -4.30
CA ASP A 68 -19.03 -2.32 -3.84
C ASP A 68 -19.58 -1.35 -4.89
N LYS A 69 -19.80 -1.82 -6.14
CA LYS A 69 -20.28 -1.00 -7.27
C LYS A 69 -19.42 0.24 -7.55
N ILE A 70 -18.12 0.14 -7.27
CA ILE A 70 -17.10 1.15 -7.59
C ILE A 70 -15.88 0.50 -8.25
N ASP A 71 -14.97 1.28 -8.81
CA ASP A 71 -13.74 0.73 -9.38
C ASP A 71 -12.90 -0.04 -8.36
N GLY A 72 -12.19 -1.06 -8.84
CA GLY A 72 -11.29 -1.88 -8.03
C GLY A 72 -10.22 -1.02 -7.36
N PHE A 73 -10.19 -1.02 -6.04
CA PHE A 73 -9.35 -0.11 -5.29
C PHE A 73 -8.85 -0.73 -3.99
N TYR A 74 -7.63 -0.39 -3.60
CA TYR A 74 -7.03 -0.81 -2.34
C TYR A 74 -6.53 0.40 -1.56
N ILE A 75 -6.76 0.41 -0.24
CA ILE A 75 -6.32 1.46 0.68
C ILE A 75 -5.76 0.84 1.95
N ALA A 76 -4.59 1.31 2.38
CA ALA A 76 -3.97 0.96 3.65
C ALA A 76 -3.52 2.21 4.41
N LEU A 77 -4.10 2.44 5.59
CA LEU A 77 -3.70 3.45 6.57
C LEU A 77 -2.72 2.83 7.57
N ARG A 78 -1.54 3.43 7.67
CA ARG A 78 -0.50 3.02 8.62
C ARG A 78 -0.08 4.20 9.49
N LYS A 79 0.36 3.89 10.70
CA LYS A 79 0.89 4.86 11.66
C LYS A 79 2.32 4.52 12.00
N ARG A 80 3.19 5.53 11.99
CA ARG A 80 4.55 5.38 12.52
C ARG A 80 4.49 5.47 14.05
N THR A 81 4.90 4.42 14.74
CA THR A 81 4.81 4.30 16.20
C THR A 81 6.01 4.93 16.91
N CYS A 82 7.21 4.83 16.34
CA CYS A 82 8.46 5.30 16.92
C CYS A 82 9.44 5.90 15.88
#